data_AF-L7QW90-F1
#
_entry.id   AF-L7QW90-F1
#
_cell.length_a   1.000
_cell.length_b   1.000
_cell.length_c   1.000
_cell.angle_alpha   90.00
_cell.angle_beta   90.00
_cell.angle_gamma   90.00
#
_symmetry.space_group_name_H-M   'P 1'
#
loop_
_entity.id
_entity.type
_entity.pdbx_description
1 polymer ?
#
loop_
_entity_poly.entity_id
_entity_poly.type
_entity_poly.pdbx_seq_one_letter_code
_entity_poly.pdbx_strand_id
1 'polypeptide(L)'
;ASPACTELEVVMLDWLGQMLGLPEPFLARSGGEGGGVIQGTASEATLVALLGAKSRTMRRVKEEHPEWTDHEIVSKLVGYCNKQAHSSVERAGLLGGVKLRSLKPDSKHRLRADTLQEAMDEDIKNGLIPFYVVATLGTTSSCTFDALDEIGDVCNSRNVWLHVDAAYAGSAFICPEYRYLMKGIEKADS
;
A
#
# COMPACT_ATOMS: atom_id res chain seq x y z
N ALA A 1 4.83 -12.44 30.16
CA ALA A 1 5.50 -12.27 28.84
C ALA A 1 5.67 -13.65 28.21
N SER A 2 5.47 -13.79 26.91
CA SER A 2 5.67 -15.05 26.17
C SER A 2 6.66 -14.80 25.02
N PRO A 3 7.97 -14.88 25.24
CA PRO A 3 8.99 -14.54 24.23
C PRO A 3 8.83 -15.36 22.94
N ALA A 4 8.56 -16.66 23.08
CA ALA A 4 8.37 -17.58 21.96
C ALA A 4 7.20 -17.19 21.05
N CYS A 5 6.15 -16.53 21.59
CA CYS A 5 5.02 -16.06 20.80
C CYS A 5 5.44 -15.03 19.74
N THR A 6 6.34 -14.11 20.11
CA THR A 6 6.83 -13.06 19.21
C THR A 6 7.95 -13.57 18.32
N GLU A 7 8.93 -14.29 18.87
CA GLU A 7 10.10 -14.75 18.09
C GLU A 7 9.70 -15.76 17.00
N LEU A 8 8.76 -16.67 17.31
CA LEU A 8 8.28 -17.64 16.32
C LEU A 8 7.57 -16.95 15.16
N GLU A 9 6.76 -15.92 15.43
CA GLU A 9 6.07 -15.17 14.39
C GLU A 9 7.06 -14.54 13.40
N VAL A 10 8.10 -13.88 13.91
CA VAL A 10 9.14 -13.26 13.08
C VAL A 10 9.80 -14.29 12.15
N VAL A 11 10.19 -15.45 12.69
CA VAL A 11 10.83 -16.51 11.89
C VAL A 11 9.86 -17.10 10.84
N MET A 12 8.60 -17.32 11.20
CA MET A 12 7.58 -17.83 10.26
C MET A 12 7.32 -16.86 9.12
N LEU A 13 7.29 -15.56 9.39
CA LEU A 13 7.07 -14.56 8.36
C LEU A 13 8.28 -14.35 7.47
N ASP A 14 9.50 -14.52 7.99
CA ASP A 14 10.70 -14.61 7.16
C ASP A 14 10.68 -15.84 6.24
N TRP A 15 10.20 -16.99 6.72
CA TRP A 15 10.03 -18.17 5.87
C TRP A 15 8.99 -17.94 4.78
N LEU A 16 7.84 -17.36 5.13
CA LEU A 16 6.80 -17.03 4.17
C LEU A 16 7.30 -16.00 3.13
N GLY A 17 7.99 -14.95 3.56
CA GLY A 17 8.58 -13.96 2.66
C GLY A 17 9.57 -14.58 1.67
N GLN A 18 10.43 -15.49 2.13
CA GLN A 18 11.32 -16.26 1.26
C GLN A 18 10.54 -17.18 0.29
N MET A 19 9.49 -17.85 0.76
CA MET A 19 8.64 -18.70 -0.10
C MET A 19 7.94 -17.88 -1.19
N LEU A 20 7.48 -16.67 -0.88
CA LEU A 20 6.88 -15.75 -1.85
C LEU A 20 7.92 -15.15 -2.80
N GLY A 21 9.19 -15.11 -2.39
CA GLY A 21 10.25 -14.41 -3.13
C GLY A 21 10.19 -12.91 -2.94
N LEU A 22 9.81 -12.44 -1.74
CA LEU A 22 9.81 -11.03 -1.39
C LEU A 22 11.24 -10.46 -1.30
N PRO A 23 11.42 -9.16 -1.59
CA PRO A 23 12.70 -8.46 -1.41
C PRO A 23 13.23 -8.54 0.03
N GLU A 24 14.55 -8.61 0.18
CA GLU A 24 15.23 -8.65 1.50
C GLU A 24 14.80 -7.55 2.49
N PRO A 25 14.50 -6.30 2.08
CA PRO A 25 13.99 -5.28 3.00
C PRO A 25 12.71 -5.65 3.77
N PHE A 26 11.91 -6.62 3.29
CA PHE A 26 10.73 -7.12 4.01
C PHE A 26 11.04 -8.23 5.01
N LEU A 27 12.27 -8.76 5.02
CA LEU A 27 12.67 -9.88 5.86
C LEU A 27 13.43 -9.38 7.08
N ALA A 28 12.99 -9.75 8.28
CA ALA A 28 13.63 -9.35 9.53
C ALA A 28 15.06 -9.89 9.63
N ARG A 29 15.32 -11.10 9.11
CA ARG A 29 16.66 -11.72 9.01
C ARG A 29 17.68 -10.91 8.20
N SER A 30 17.25 -9.92 7.41
CA SER A 30 18.16 -9.06 6.65
C SER A 30 18.95 -8.10 7.55
N GLY A 31 18.51 -7.90 8.80
CA GLY A 31 19.08 -6.91 9.72
C GLY A 31 18.70 -5.47 9.40
N GLY A 32 17.79 -5.26 8.44
CA GLY A 32 17.22 -3.95 8.11
C GLY A 32 16.11 -3.53 9.09
N GLU A 33 15.39 -2.46 8.72
CA GLU A 33 14.31 -1.87 9.54
C GLU A 33 12.92 -2.48 9.27
N GLY A 34 12.83 -3.44 8.34
CA GLY A 34 11.57 -4.10 7.95
C GLY A 34 11.33 -5.46 8.63
N GLY A 35 10.21 -6.07 8.28
CA GLY A 35 9.79 -7.37 8.80
C GLY A 35 8.31 -7.63 8.55
N GLY A 36 7.86 -8.86 8.84
CA GLY A 36 6.45 -9.24 8.80
C GLY A 36 5.78 -9.16 10.17
N VAL A 37 4.46 -9.01 10.17
CA VAL A 37 3.59 -9.21 11.35
C VAL A 37 2.29 -9.90 10.93
N ILE A 38 1.74 -10.78 11.78
CA ILE A 38 0.42 -11.40 11.55
C ILE A 38 -0.68 -10.39 11.91
N GLN A 39 -1.56 -10.12 10.95
CA GLN A 39 -2.78 -9.32 11.16
C GLN A 39 -4.01 -10.23 11.22
N GLY A 40 -5.08 -9.78 11.86
CA GLY A 40 -6.33 -10.55 11.95
C GLY A 40 -7.01 -10.70 10.59
N THR A 41 -6.94 -9.66 9.75
CA THR A 41 -7.47 -9.67 8.38
C THR A 41 -6.66 -8.78 7.43
N ALA A 42 -6.79 -9.00 6.12
CA ALA A 42 -6.28 -8.05 5.12
C ALA A 42 -6.92 -6.65 5.25
N SER A 43 -8.16 -6.57 5.72
CA SER A 43 -8.84 -5.29 5.97
C SER A 43 -8.17 -4.48 7.08
N GLU A 44 -7.76 -5.16 8.17
CA GLU A 44 -6.99 -4.54 9.24
C GLU A 44 -5.59 -4.15 8.75
N ALA A 45 -4.92 -5.01 7.98
CA ALA A 45 -3.61 -4.71 7.41
C ALA A 45 -3.63 -3.44 6.53
N THR A 46 -4.63 -3.30 5.65
CA THR A 46 -4.81 -2.09 4.83
C THR A 46 -5.07 -0.84 5.68
N LEU A 47 -5.82 -0.96 6.79
CA LEU A 47 -6.02 0.16 7.71
C LEU A 47 -4.72 0.53 8.44
N VAL A 48 -3.95 -0.47 8.91
CA VAL A 48 -2.66 -0.24 9.56
C VAL A 48 -1.69 0.47 8.62
N ALA A 49 -1.57 0.01 7.37
CA ALA A 49 -0.75 0.66 6.34
C ALA A 49 -1.19 2.12 6.09
N LEU A 50 -2.49 2.37 5.95
CA LEU A 50 -3.03 3.72 5.79
C LEU A 50 -2.69 4.63 6.98
N LEU A 51 -2.82 4.13 8.22
CA LEU A 51 -2.49 4.90 9.42
C LEU A 51 -0.98 5.18 9.52
N GLY A 52 -0.13 4.24 9.12
CA GLY A 52 1.32 4.41 8.99
C GLY A 52 1.67 5.51 7.97
N ALA A 53 1.10 5.42 6.77
CA ALA A 53 1.24 6.40 5.70
C ALA A 53 0.77 7.80 6.12
N LYS A 54 -0.38 7.88 6.80
CA LYS A 54 -0.93 9.12 7.35
C LYS A 54 0.01 9.74 8.36
N SER A 55 0.50 8.96 9.33
CA SER A 55 1.43 9.43 10.37
C SER A 55 2.75 9.91 9.78
N ARG A 56 3.33 9.16 8.82
CA ARG A 56 4.55 9.55 8.08
C ARG A 56 4.35 10.89 7.38
N THR A 57 3.25 11.03 6.65
CA THR A 57 2.97 12.23 5.86
C THR A 57 2.64 13.43 6.73
N MET A 58 1.88 13.25 7.81
CA MET A 58 1.56 14.33 8.75
C MET A 58 2.83 14.92 9.36
N ARG A 59 3.78 14.07 9.81
CA ARG A 59 5.07 14.55 10.35
C ARG A 59 5.82 15.39 9.33
N ARG A 60 5.98 14.88 8.11
CA ARG A 60 6.66 15.58 7.02
C ARG A 60 6.01 16.92 6.69
N VAL A 61 4.69 16.94 6.48
CA VAL A 61 3.96 18.18 6.14
C VAL A 61 3.99 19.17 7.30
N LYS A 62 3.98 18.72 8.56
CA LYS A 62 4.07 19.58 9.73
C LYS A 62 5.46 20.23 9.87
N GLU A 63 6.52 19.55 9.44
CA GLU A 63 7.87 20.11 9.35
C GLU A 63 7.97 21.16 8.22
N GLU A 64 7.33 20.89 7.07
CA GLU A 64 7.26 21.80 5.92
C GLU A 64 6.37 23.03 6.19
N HIS A 65 5.29 22.85 6.95
CA HIS A 65 4.27 23.86 7.29
C HIS A 65 3.96 23.88 8.80
N PRO A 66 4.86 24.40 9.65
CA PRO A 66 4.68 24.41 11.11
C PRO A 66 3.41 25.12 11.58
N GLU A 67 2.92 26.08 10.79
CA GLU A 67 1.75 26.89 11.04
C GLU A 67 0.42 26.14 10.81
N TRP A 68 0.39 25.09 9.99
CA TRP A 68 -0.83 24.32 9.74
C TRP A 68 -1.17 23.43 10.93
N THR A 69 -2.41 23.43 11.35
CA THR A 69 -2.94 22.50 12.35
C THR A 69 -3.04 21.08 11.78
N ASP A 70 -3.02 20.08 12.66
CA ASP A 70 -3.20 18.68 12.27
C ASP A 70 -4.51 18.46 11.48
N HIS A 71 -5.57 19.18 11.84
CA HIS A 71 -6.85 19.13 11.14
C HIS A 71 -6.73 19.66 9.70
N GLU A 72 -6.04 20.78 9.48
CA GLU A 72 -5.81 21.32 8.14
C GLU A 72 -5.01 20.35 7.28
N ILE A 73 -3.94 19.75 7.82
CA ILE A 73 -3.14 18.75 7.11
C ILE A 73 -4.01 17.54 6.72
N VAL A 74 -4.73 16.95 7.69
CA VAL A 74 -5.58 15.77 7.44
C VAL A 74 -6.65 16.07 6.40
N SER A 75 -7.26 17.26 6.42
CA SER A 75 -8.29 17.66 5.44
C SER A 75 -7.78 17.73 3.99
N LYS A 76 -6.46 17.83 3.81
CA LYS A 76 -5.78 17.87 2.51
C LYS A 76 -5.30 16.51 2.05
N LEU A 77 -5.19 15.51 2.92
CA LEU A 77 -4.71 14.17 2.55
C LEU A 77 -5.70 13.45 1.63
N VAL A 78 -5.17 12.87 0.55
CA VAL A 78 -5.92 12.04 -0.40
C VAL A 78 -5.14 10.77 -0.75
N GLY A 79 -5.82 9.62 -0.68
CA GLY A 79 -5.29 8.34 -1.13
C GLY A 79 -6.05 7.79 -2.35
N TYR A 80 -5.49 6.78 -2.99
CA TYR A 80 -5.97 6.27 -4.27
C TYR A 80 -6.06 4.75 -4.28
N CYS A 81 -7.03 4.22 -5.02
CA CYS A 81 -7.13 2.80 -5.31
C CYS A 81 -7.80 2.56 -6.65
N ASN A 82 -7.69 1.35 -7.18
CA ASN A 82 -8.52 0.89 -8.29
C ASN A 82 -10.00 0.90 -7.87
N LYS A 83 -10.92 1.29 -8.76
CA LYS A 83 -12.37 1.14 -8.54
C LYS A 83 -12.81 -0.32 -8.32
N GLN A 84 -11.98 -1.29 -8.66
CA GLN A 84 -12.17 -2.72 -8.35
C GLN A 84 -11.47 -3.17 -7.05
N ALA A 85 -10.83 -2.27 -6.31
CA ALA A 85 -10.28 -2.59 -5.01
C ALA A 85 -11.38 -3.08 -4.06
N HIS A 86 -10.99 -3.93 -3.11
CA HIS A 86 -11.91 -4.46 -2.13
C HIS A 86 -12.50 -3.33 -1.25
N SER A 87 -13.72 -3.50 -0.76
CA SER A 87 -14.43 -2.49 0.06
C SER A 87 -13.70 -2.13 1.37
N SER A 88 -12.74 -2.97 1.79
CA SER A 88 -11.83 -2.68 2.91
C SER A 88 -11.04 -1.39 2.72
N VAL A 89 -10.67 -1.05 1.48
CA VAL A 89 -9.90 0.18 1.21
C VAL A 89 -10.75 1.40 1.50
N GLU A 90 -11.99 1.45 1.02
CA GLU A 90 -12.94 2.53 1.33
C GLU A 90 -13.20 2.62 2.84
N ARG A 91 -13.40 1.47 3.50
CA ARG A 91 -13.56 1.40 4.96
C ARG A 91 -12.32 1.94 5.69
N ALA A 92 -11.12 1.66 5.21
CA ALA A 92 -9.88 2.17 5.80
C ALA A 92 -9.79 3.69 5.68
N GLY A 93 -10.19 4.28 4.55
CA GLY A 93 -10.26 5.74 4.40
C GLY A 93 -11.28 6.38 5.34
N LEU A 94 -12.46 5.78 5.47
CA LEU A 94 -13.50 6.23 6.39
C LEU A 94 -13.01 6.21 7.84
N LEU A 95 -12.45 5.10 8.30
CA LEU A 95 -11.93 4.95 9.67
C LEU A 95 -10.67 5.80 9.91
N GLY A 96 -9.85 5.97 8.88
CA GLY A 96 -8.66 6.83 8.90
C GLY A 96 -8.98 8.33 8.85
N GLY A 97 -10.22 8.71 8.55
CA GLY A 97 -10.66 10.10 8.43
C GLY A 97 -9.94 10.85 7.30
N VAL A 98 -9.74 10.20 6.16
CA VAL A 98 -9.03 10.75 5.00
C VAL A 98 -9.86 10.59 3.72
N LYS A 99 -9.56 11.41 2.71
CA LYS A 99 -10.20 11.27 1.39
C LYS A 99 -9.59 10.07 0.66
N LEU A 100 -10.44 9.28 0.02
CA LEU A 100 -10.02 8.24 -0.92
C LEU A 100 -10.69 8.46 -2.28
N ARG A 101 -9.89 8.36 -3.35
CA ARG A 101 -10.38 8.40 -4.73
C ARG A 101 -10.25 7.02 -5.36
N SER A 102 -11.38 6.47 -5.79
CA SER A 102 -11.42 5.26 -6.61
C SER A 102 -11.25 5.60 -8.08
N LEU A 103 -10.15 5.14 -8.67
CA LEU A 103 -9.73 5.46 -10.01
C LEU A 103 -10.27 4.46 -11.03
N LYS A 104 -10.62 4.94 -12.22
CA LYS A 104 -11.16 4.11 -13.29
C LYS A 104 -10.04 3.23 -13.85
N PRO A 105 -10.20 1.89 -13.88
CA PRO A 105 -9.18 1.02 -14.45
C PRO A 105 -9.21 1.02 -15.99
N ASP A 106 -8.17 0.44 -16.59
CA ASP A 106 -8.07 0.20 -18.03
C ASP A 106 -9.09 -0.84 -18.54
N SER A 107 -9.05 -1.13 -19.85
CA SER A 107 -9.91 -2.14 -20.47
C SER A 107 -9.67 -3.58 -19.98
N LYS A 108 -8.56 -3.83 -19.29
CA LYS A 108 -8.23 -5.09 -18.62
C LYS A 108 -8.51 -5.03 -17.11
N HIS A 109 -9.21 -3.99 -16.66
CA HIS A 109 -9.56 -3.74 -15.28
C HIS A 109 -8.38 -3.56 -14.31
N ARG A 110 -7.26 -3.05 -14.83
CA ARG A 110 -6.06 -2.77 -14.03
C ARG A 110 -5.92 -1.26 -13.83
N LEU A 111 -5.48 -0.85 -12.66
CA LEU A 111 -5.00 0.52 -12.45
C LEU A 111 -3.67 0.69 -13.17
N ARG A 112 -3.51 1.83 -13.85
CA ARG A 112 -2.35 2.19 -14.67
C ARG A 112 -1.74 3.50 -14.18
N ALA A 113 -0.45 3.67 -14.45
CA ALA A 113 0.30 4.84 -13.97
C ALA A 113 -0.17 6.16 -14.57
N ASP A 114 -0.67 6.17 -15.80
CA ASP A 114 -1.23 7.38 -16.45
C ASP A 114 -2.43 7.91 -15.66
N THR A 115 -3.39 7.03 -15.36
CA THR A 115 -4.60 7.35 -14.61
C THR A 115 -4.26 7.83 -13.19
N LEU A 116 -3.27 7.20 -12.55
CA LEU A 116 -2.80 7.59 -11.22
C LEU A 116 -2.13 8.97 -11.25
N GLN A 117 -1.25 9.22 -12.22
CA GLN A 117 -0.55 10.49 -12.38
C GLN A 117 -1.53 11.63 -12.64
N GLU A 118 -2.45 11.46 -13.58
CA GLU A 118 -3.47 12.47 -13.89
C GLU A 118 -4.30 12.84 -12.64
N ALA A 119 -4.72 11.84 -11.87
CA ALA A 119 -5.48 12.07 -10.65
C ALA A 119 -4.65 12.79 -9.57
N MET A 120 -3.40 12.41 -9.38
CA MET A 120 -2.50 13.07 -8.43
C MET A 120 -2.20 14.52 -8.84
N ASP A 121 -1.96 14.78 -10.12
CA ASP A 121 -1.69 16.12 -10.64
C ASP A 121 -2.90 17.05 -10.49
N GLU A 122 -4.10 16.54 -10.76
CA GLU A 122 -5.35 17.25 -10.50
C GLU A 122 -5.50 17.61 -9.02
N ASP A 123 -5.27 16.65 -8.12
CA ASP A 123 -5.42 16.85 -6.69
C ASP A 123 -4.39 17.81 -6.11
N ILE A 124 -3.13 17.72 -6.54
CA ILE A 124 -2.07 18.66 -6.17
C ILE A 124 -2.44 20.08 -6.62
N LYS A 125 -2.94 20.23 -7.85
CA LYS A 125 -3.41 21.53 -8.36
C LYS A 125 -4.58 22.09 -7.54
N ASN A 126 -5.41 21.21 -6.97
CA ASN A 126 -6.51 21.57 -6.07
C ASN A 126 -6.07 21.74 -4.60
N GLY A 127 -4.76 21.69 -4.31
CA GLY A 127 -4.20 21.91 -2.98
C GLY A 127 -4.35 20.74 -2.02
N LEU A 128 -4.58 19.54 -2.55
CA LEU A 128 -4.56 18.27 -1.81
C LEU A 128 -3.16 17.64 -1.82
N ILE A 129 -2.95 16.67 -0.94
CA ILE A 129 -1.67 16.02 -0.69
C ILE A 129 -1.86 14.51 -0.90
N PRO A 130 -1.45 13.98 -2.07
CA PRO A 130 -1.30 12.55 -2.29
C PRO A 130 -0.43 11.92 -1.20
N PHE A 131 -0.90 10.86 -0.56
CA PHE A 131 -0.12 10.23 0.54
C PHE A 131 -0.14 8.71 0.56
N TYR A 132 -1.14 8.07 -0.07
CA TYR A 132 -1.33 6.63 0.00
C TYR A 132 -1.93 6.06 -1.29
N VAL A 133 -1.43 4.93 -1.75
CA VAL A 133 -1.97 4.17 -2.89
C VAL A 133 -2.11 2.72 -2.50
N VAL A 134 -3.25 2.10 -2.83
CA VAL A 134 -3.42 0.65 -2.76
C VAL A 134 -3.40 0.09 -4.18
N ALA A 135 -2.39 -0.71 -4.49
CA ALA A 135 -2.35 -1.54 -5.68
C ALA A 135 -2.89 -2.94 -5.35
N THR A 136 -3.89 -3.41 -6.09
CA THR A 136 -4.50 -4.72 -5.85
C THR A 136 -3.94 -5.76 -6.82
N LEU A 137 -3.37 -6.83 -6.29
CA LEU A 137 -2.95 -8.02 -7.02
C LEU A 137 -3.96 -9.14 -6.80
N GLY A 138 -4.90 -9.29 -7.74
CA GLY A 138 -6.02 -10.22 -7.63
C GLY A 138 -7.28 -9.56 -7.09
N THR A 139 -7.87 -8.66 -7.87
CA THR A 139 -9.13 -7.97 -7.52
C THR A 139 -10.27 -8.96 -7.25
N THR A 140 -11.18 -8.60 -6.35
CA THR A 140 -12.29 -9.49 -5.94
C THR A 140 -13.24 -9.83 -7.09
N SER A 141 -13.48 -8.89 -8.00
CA SER A 141 -14.47 -9.05 -9.07
C SER A 141 -14.04 -9.99 -10.19
N SER A 142 -12.76 -9.94 -10.58
CA SER A 142 -12.29 -10.61 -11.79
C SER A 142 -10.84 -11.11 -11.71
N CYS A 143 -10.23 -11.08 -10.52
CA CYS A 143 -8.84 -11.51 -10.28
C CYS A 143 -7.84 -10.82 -11.22
N THR A 144 -7.97 -9.50 -11.37
CA THR A 144 -7.05 -8.68 -12.17
C THR A 144 -5.94 -8.11 -11.30
N PHE A 145 -4.84 -7.72 -11.94
CA PHE A 145 -3.61 -7.29 -11.29
C PHE A 145 -3.28 -5.88 -11.74
N ASP A 146 -3.25 -4.93 -10.81
CA ASP A 146 -2.82 -3.57 -11.09
C ASP A 146 -1.38 -3.55 -11.63
N ALA A 147 -1.05 -2.54 -12.43
CA ALA A 147 0.30 -2.41 -13.02
C ALA A 147 1.30 -1.92 -11.97
N LEU A 148 1.64 -2.80 -11.01
CA LEU A 148 2.42 -2.47 -9.81
C LEU A 148 3.75 -1.79 -10.12
N ASP A 149 4.51 -2.31 -11.09
CA ASP A 149 5.78 -1.74 -11.54
C ASP A 149 5.64 -0.25 -11.93
N GLU A 150 4.62 0.07 -12.74
CA GLU A 150 4.35 1.44 -13.21
C GLU A 150 3.83 2.32 -12.05
N ILE A 151 2.94 1.79 -11.21
CA ILE A 151 2.38 2.50 -10.05
C ILE A 151 3.48 2.84 -9.03
N GLY A 152 4.39 1.91 -8.79
CA GLY A 152 5.52 2.10 -7.88
C GLY A 152 6.45 3.23 -8.31
N ASP A 153 6.69 3.40 -9.61
CA ASP A 153 7.49 4.53 -10.10
C ASP A 153 6.80 5.87 -9.80
N VAL A 154 5.49 5.94 -9.99
CA VAL A 154 4.69 7.14 -9.65
C VAL A 154 4.75 7.42 -8.15
N CYS A 155 4.54 6.40 -7.31
CA CYS A 155 4.53 6.57 -5.85
C CYS A 155 5.89 7.03 -5.32
N ASN A 156 6.97 6.38 -5.75
CA ASN A 156 8.34 6.71 -5.34
C ASN A 156 8.73 8.13 -5.76
N SER A 157 8.41 8.53 -7.00
CA SER A 157 8.73 9.89 -7.49
C SER A 157 8.05 11.01 -6.70
N ARG A 158 6.98 10.70 -5.97
CA ARG A 158 6.14 11.65 -5.23
C ARG A 158 6.17 11.42 -3.72
N ASN A 159 7.01 10.51 -3.22
CA ASN A 159 7.08 10.13 -1.81
C ASN A 159 5.71 9.71 -1.21
N VAL A 160 4.94 8.96 -1.99
CA VAL A 160 3.61 8.45 -1.64
C VAL A 160 3.75 7.01 -1.18
N TRP A 161 3.08 6.63 -0.09
CA TRP A 161 3.12 5.27 0.42
C TRP A 161 2.38 4.31 -0.52
N LEU A 162 3.02 3.23 -0.94
CA LEU A 162 2.42 2.18 -1.76
C LEU A 162 2.16 0.92 -0.95
N HIS A 163 0.88 0.58 -0.77
CA HIS A 163 0.45 -0.68 -0.19
C HIS A 163 -0.01 -1.66 -1.26
N VAL A 164 0.40 -2.92 -1.15
CA VAL A 164 -0.04 -4.01 -2.04
C VAL A 164 -1.07 -4.89 -1.33
N ASP A 165 -2.30 -4.88 -1.82
CA ASP A 165 -3.33 -5.84 -1.41
C ASP A 165 -3.29 -7.06 -2.33
N ALA A 166 -2.75 -8.16 -1.82
CA ALA A 166 -2.69 -9.46 -2.49
C ALA A 166 -3.46 -10.55 -1.73
N ALA A 167 -4.57 -10.19 -1.06
CA ALA A 167 -5.28 -11.07 -0.11
C ALA A 167 -5.60 -12.47 -0.65
N TYR A 168 -5.98 -12.58 -1.94
CA TYR A 168 -6.25 -13.86 -2.60
C TYR A 168 -5.05 -14.38 -3.40
N ALA A 169 -4.52 -13.57 -4.33
CA ALA A 169 -3.50 -14.05 -5.27
C ALA A 169 -2.11 -14.21 -4.63
N GLY A 170 -1.87 -13.64 -3.45
CA GLY A 170 -0.58 -13.69 -2.76
C GLY A 170 -0.08 -15.12 -2.54
N SER A 171 -0.97 -16.07 -2.21
CA SER A 171 -0.59 -17.47 -2.04
C SER A 171 -0.04 -18.11 -3.31
N ALA A 172 -0.44 -17.65 -4.50
CA ALA A 172 0.06 -18.18 -5.76
C ALA A 172 1.55 -17.85 -5.98
N PHE A 173 2.08 -16.79 -5.34
CA PHE A 173 3.47 -16.35 -5.52
C PHE A 173 4.49 -17.27 -4.83
N ILE A 174 4.04 -18.27 -4.06
CA ILE A 174 4.93 -19.37 -3.64
C ILE A 174 5.42 -20.17 -4.85
N CYS A 175 4.64 -20.21 -5.92
CA CYS A 175 4.99 -20.86 -7.18
C CYS A 175 5.73 -19.85 -8.09
N PRO A 176 7.01 -20.10 -8.44
CA PRO A 176 7.81 -19.17 -9.22
C PRO A 176 7.18 -18.72 -10.54
N GLU A 177 6.40 -19.59 -11.20
CA GLU A 177 5.71 -19.31 -12.46
C GLU A 177 4.65 -18.22 -12.38
N TYR A 178 4.19 -17.83 -11.19
CA TYR A 178 3.23 -16.73 -11.00
C TYR A 178 3.87 -15.43 -10.49
N ARG A 179 5.14 -15.44 -10.08
CA ARG A 179 5.80 -14.28 -9.47
C ARG A 179 5.96 -13.08 -10.41
N TYR A 180 5.87 -13.29 -11.73
CA TYR A 180 5.85 -12.18 -12.68
C TYR A 180 4.67 -11.22 -12.48
N LEU A 181 3.60 -11.66 -11.82
CA LEU A 181 2.41 -10.87 -11.51
C LEU A 181 2.65 -9.85 -10.38
N MET A 182 3.70 -10.02 -9.58
CA MET A 182 4.13 -9.05 -8.55
C MET A 182 5.36 -8.24 -8.97
N LYS A 183 5.64 -8.12 -10.28
CA LYS A 183 6.72 -7.27 -10.79
C LYS A 183 6.54 -5.83 -10.26
N GLY A 184 7.56 -5.29 -9.60
CA GLY A 184 7.52 -3.98 -8.95
C GLY A 184 7.32 -4.03 -7.42
N ILE A 185 7.23 -5.21 -6.81
CA ILE A 185 7.04 -5.39 -5.36
C ILE A 185 8.14 -4.72 -4.52
N GLU A 186 9.35 -4.56 -5.07
CA GLU A 186 10.45 -3.83 -4.46
C GLU A 186 10.20 -2.33 -4.25
N LYS A 187 9.14 -1.80 -4.87
CA LYS A 187 8.72 -0.39 -4.73
C LYS A 187 7.61 -0.20 -3.70
N ALA A 188 7.09 -1.28 -3.12
CA ALA A 188 6.05 -1.22 -2.10
C ALA A 188 6.63 -0.86 -0.73
N ASP A 189 5.85 -0.14 0.06
CA ASP A 189 6.14 0.11 1.48
C ASP A 189 5.53 -0.98 2.39
N SER A 190 4.45 -1.65 1.95
CA SER A 190 3.71 -2.64 2.76
C SER A 190 2.86 -3.61 1.94
#